data_AF-A0A7C4MMK9-F1
#
_entry.id   AF-A0A7C4MMK9-F1
#
_cell.length_a   1.000
_cell.length_b   1.000
_cell.length_c   1.000
_cell.angle_alpha   90.00
_cell.angle_beta   90.00
_cell.angle_gamma   90.00
#
_symmetry.space_group_name_H-M   'P 1'
#
loop_
_entity.id
_entity.type
_entity.pdbx_description
1 polymer ?
#
loop_
_entity_poly.entity_id
_entity_poly.type
_entity_poly.pdbx_seq_one_letter_code
_entity_poly.pdbx_strand_id
1 'polypeptide(L)'
;DENGKPVIGRQGELVCTAPFPSMPIYFWDDPDGKKYHSAYFDVYPNVWRHGDYIEINERGGVVIYGRSDATLNPGGVRIGTAEIYRQVEQVEEVEDSLVIGQDWKNDVRVILFVKMKPGFSLTPEIENRIRHTIRTFASPRHVPAKIIEVPAIPYTLNMKKVELAVKKVVEGKPVLNKDALSNPAALDFYADLPELKTD
;
A
#
# COMPACT_ATOMS: atom_id res chain seq x y z
N ASP A 1 -17.88 5.27 7.00
CA ASP A 1 -17.88 5.54 5.55
C ASP A 1 -17.17 6.88 5.33
N GLU A 2 -17.14 7.38 4.10
CA GLU A 2 -16.54 8.68 3.75
C GLU A 2 -17.20 9.87 4.47
N ASN A 3 -18.45 9.72 4.92
CA ASN A 3 -19.21 10.75 5.63
C ASN A 3 -19.10 10.63 7.16
N GLY A 4 -18.22 9.77 7.66
CA GLY A 4 -18.03 9.55 9.11
C GLY A 4 -19.13 8.71 9.78
N LYS A 5 -19.99 8.03 9.02
CA LYS A 5 -21.01 7.13 9.57
C LYS A 5 -20.43 5.72 9.79
N PRO A 6 -20.75 5.03 10.90
CA PRO A 6 -20.28 3.68 11.13
C PRO A 6 -20.85 2.71 10.07
N VAL A 7 -20.04 1.72 9.67
CA VAL A 7 -20.42 0.67 8.72
C VAL A 7 -19.95 -0.69 9.22
N ILE A 8 -20.71 -1.74 8.92
CA ILE A 8 -20.42 -3.15 9.24
C ILE A 8 -20.59 -3.96 7.95
N GLY A 9 -19.74 -4.98 7.76
CA GLY A 9 -19.71 -5.82 6.55
C GLY A 9 -19.32 -5.06 5.29
N ARG A 10 -18.60 -3.95 5.46
CA ARG A 10 -18.10 -3.08 4.39
C ARG A 10 -16.73 -2.56 4.74
N GLN A 11 -15.87 -2.45 3.72
CA GLN A 11 -14.57 -1.83 3.89
C GLN A 11 -14.68 -0.33 4.17
N GLY A 12 -13.76 0.20 4.97
CA GLY A 12 -13.71 1.60 5.39
C GLY A 12 -12.46 1.95 6.18
N GLU A 13 -12.43 3.15 6.73
CA GLU A 13 -11.32 3.64 7.56
C GLU A 13 -11.42 3.12 9.00
N LEU A 14 -10.31 2.61 9.56
CA LEU A 14 -10.22 2.31 10.98
C LEU A 14 -10.17 3.62 11.78
N VAL A 15 -11.16 3.77 12.67
CA VAL A 15 -11.27 4.93 13.56
C VAL A 15 -11.38 4.50 15.02
N CYS A 16 -10.92 5.35 15.92
CA CYS A 16 -11.20 5.28 17.34
C CYS A 16 -12.03 6.51 17.74
N THR A 17 -13.25 6.29 18.21
CA THR A 17 -14.22 7.35 18.54
C THR A 17 -14.16 7.79 20.00
N ALA A 18 -13.33 7.13 20.81
CA ALA A 18 -13.11 7.45 22.22
C ALA A 18 -11.60 7.59 22.50
N PRO A 19 -11.20 8.47 23.42
CA PRO A 19 -9.81 8.58 23.83
C PRO A 19 -9.37 7.30 24.57
N PHE A 20 -8.07 7.00 24.50
CA PHE A 20 -7.46 5.87 25.21
C PHE A 20 -6.19 6.34 25.96
N PRO A 21 -5.80 5.67 27.07
CA PRO A 21 -4.78 6.21 27.98
C PRO A 21 -3.39 6.44 27.35
N SER A 22 -2.99 5.61 26.38
CA SER A 22 -1.69 5.69 25.71
C SER A 22 -1.69 6.59 24.47
N MET A 23 -2.78 7.31 24.23
CA MET A 23 -2.88 8.28 23.14
C MET A 23 -1.86 9.42 23.35
N PRO A 24 -1.09 9.82 22.32
CA PRO A 24 -0.14 10.91 22.46
C PRO A 24 -0.83 12.19 22.96
N ILE A 25 -0.19 12.89 23.90
CA ILE A 25 -0.71 14.18 24.37
C ILE A 25 -0.46 15.26 23.29
N TYR A 26 0.73 15.25 22.69
CA TYR A 26 1.13 16.09 21.57
C TYR A 26 2.37 15.49 20.88
N PHE A 27 2.72 15.99 19.70
CA PHE A 27 4.00 15.71 19.05
C PHE A 27 5.05 16.74 19.46
N TRP A 28 6.25 16.28 19.81
CA TRP A 28 7.38 17.19 20.05
C TRP A 28 7.71 17.98 18.78
N ASP A 29 8.14 19.23 18.92
CA ASP A 29 8.39 20.16 17.81
C ASP A 29 7.15 20.38 16.91
N ASP A 30 5.97 20.50 17.52
CA ASP A 30 4.71 20.83 16.83
C ASP A 30 3.95 21.94 17.58
N PRO A 31 4.47 23.19 17.58
CA PRO A 31 3.98 24.26 18.43
C PRO A 31 2.50 24.62 18.21
N ASP A 32 2.01 24.44 16.98
CA ASP A 32 0.61 24.70 16.61
C ASP A 32 -0.27 23.43 16.65
N GLY A 33 0.29 22.26 17.00
CA GLY A 33 -0.41 20.97 16.98
C GLY A 33 -0.81 20.47 15.58
N LYS A 34 -0.30 21.09 14.52
CA LYS A 34 -0.69 20.81 13.13
C LYS A 34 -0.22 19.43 12.68
N LYS A 35 1.00 19.01 13.02
CA LYS A 35 1.50 17.68 12.66
C LYS A 35 0.64 16.59 13.31
N TYR A 36 0.30 16.76 14.59
CA TYR A 36 -0.54 15.80 15.31
C TYR A 36 -1.98 15.78 14.77
N HIS A 37 -2.57 16.94 14.52
CA HIS A 37 -3.91 17.04 13.94
C HIS A 37 -3.97 16.42 12.53
N SER A 38 -3.04 16.76 11.65
CA SER A 38 -2.95 16.18 10.30
C SER A 38 -2.65 14.69 10.28
N ALA A 39 -2.05 14.14 11.33
CA ALA A 39 -1.78 12.71 11.39
C ALA A 39 -3.04 11.87 11.67
N TYR A 40 -4.01 12.39 12.45
CA TYR A 40 -5.11 11.56 12.97
C TYR A 40 -6.51 12.19 12.94
N PHE A 41 -6.65 13.50 12.82
CA PHE A 41 -7.93 14.21 13.06
C PHE A 41 -8.41 15.09 11.90
N ASP A 42 -7.67 15.12 10.79
CA ASP A 42 -7.96 15.98 9.65
C ASP A 42 -9.08 15.47 8.74
N VAL A 43 -9.44 14.18 8.83
CA VAL A 43 -10.49 13.57 8.01
C VAL A 43 -11.86 13.61 8.67
N TYR A 44 -11.93 13.23 9.94
CA TYR A 44 -13.18 13.14 10.69
C TYR A 44 -13.09 14.03 11.93
N PRO A 45 -13.93 15.08 12.05
CA PRO A 45 -13.86 16.00 13.17
C PRO A 45 -13.92 15.28 14.52
N ASN A 46 -12.93 15.51 15.38
CA ASN A 46 -12.79 14.93 16.72
C ASN A 46 -12.70 13.39 16.78
N VAL A 47 -12.38 12.73 15.66
CA VAL A 47 -12.27 11.27 15.60
C VAL A 47 -10.86 10.89 15.15
N TRP A 48 -10.22 10.00 15.91
CA TRP A 48 -8.91 9.47 15.55
C TRP A 48 -9.06 8.51 14.36
N ARG A 49 -8.54 8.89 13.20
CA ARG A 49 -8.35 8.00 12.05
C ARG A 49 -6.97 7.36 12.12
N HIS A 50 -6.90 6.04 12.21
CA HIS A 50 -5.61 5.36 12.37
C HIS A 50 -4.78 5.29 11.06
N GLY A 51 -5.45 5.38 9.91
CA GLY A 51 -4.83 5.30 8.60
C GLY A 51 -4.71 3.87 8.04
N ASP A 52 -5.48 2.92 8.58
CA ASP A 52 -5.63 1.58 8.04
C ASP A 52 -7.02 1.37 7.42
N TYR A 53 -7.04 0.65 6.30
CA TYR A 53 -8.25 0.28 5.57
C TYR A 53 -8.72 -1.09 6.04
N ILE A 54 -9.92 -1.16 6.58
CA ILE A 54 -10.41 -2.34 7.31
C ILE A 54 -11.84 -2.70 6.94
N GLU A 55 -12.25 -3.92 7.29
CA GLU A 55 -13.66 -4.32 7.39
C GLU A 55 -13.91 -4.90 8.77
N ILE A 56 -15.01 -4.47 9.39
CA ILE A 56 -15.54 -5.10 10.61
C ILE A 56 -16.71 -5.96 10.16
N ASN A 57 -16.62 -7.28 10.37
CA ASN A 57 -17.69 -8.20 10.02
C ASN A 57 -18.82 -8.20 11.07
N GLU A 58 -19.94 -8.85 10.76
CA GLU A 58 -21.13 -8.90 11.64
C GLU A 58 -20.87 -9.51 13.02
N ARG A 59 -19.78 -10.25 13.19
CA ARG A 59 -19.38 -10.89 14.45
C ARG A 59 -18.35 -10.06 15.23
N GLY A 60 -18.00 -8.86 14.75
CA GLY A 60 -16.99 -7.99 15.35
C GLY A 60 -15.53 -8.37 15.03
N GLY A 61 -15.31 -9.34 14.13
CA GLY A 61 -13.97 -9.63 13.63
C GLY A 61 -13.48 -8.53 12.68
N VAL A 62 -12.20 -8.19 12.76
CA VAL A 62 -11.58 -7.11 11.98
C VAL A 62 -10.61 -7.70 10.95
N VAL A 63 -10.78 -7.33 9.69
CA VAL A 63 -9.84 -7.65 8.60
C VAL A 63 -9.13 -6.36 8.21
N ILE A 64 -7.80 -6.36 8.21
CA ILE A 64 -6.98 -5.23 7.76
C ILE A 64 -6.52 -5.51 6.34
N TYR A 65 -6.86 -4.60 5.42
CA TYR A 65 -6.56 -4.68 3.99
C TYR A 65 -5.29 -3.92 3.60
N GLY A 66 -4.71 -3.18 4.54
CA GLY A 66 -3.47 -2.43 4.38
C GLY A 66 -3.63 -0.98 4.81
N ARG A 67 -2.65 -0.16 4.43
CA ARG A 67 -2.66 1.27 4.72
C ARG A 67 -3.66 2.00 3.85
N SER A 68 -4.46 2.89 4.44
CA SER A 68 -5.47 3.69 3.74
C SER A 68 -4.87 4.62 2.67
N ASP A 69 -3.66 5.12 2.91
CA ASP A 69 -2.91 5.99 2.01
C ASP A 69 -2.28 5.24 0.83
N ALA A 70 -2.11 3.92 0.96
CA ALA A 70 -1.53 3.04 -0.07
C ALA A 70 -2.58 2.24 -0.85
N THR A 71 -3.89 2.39 -0.55
CA THR A 71 -4.95 1.70 -1.31
C THR A 71 -4.89 2.07 -2.79
N LEU A 72 -5.18 1.09 -3.64
CA LEU A 72 -5.24 1.24 -5.09
C LEU A 72 -6.67 1.60 -5.51
N ASN A 73 -6.84 2.35 -6.60
CA ASN A 73 -8.19 2.71 -7.09
C ASN A 73 -8.39 2.47 -8.61
N PRO A 74 -8.06 1.28 -9.16
CA PRO A 74 -8.24 1.00 -10.59
C PRO A 74 -9.73 0.94 -10.95
N GLY A 75 -10.13 1.71 -11.96
CA GLY A 75 -11.51 1.75 -12.45
C GLY A 75 -12.53 2.17 -11.38
N GLY A 76 -12.11 3.00 -10.43
CA GLY A 76 -12.96 3.53 -9.35
C GLY A 76 -13.27 2.56 -8.22
N VAL A 77 -12.56 1.42 -8.11
CA VAL A 77 -12.70 0.49 -6.98
C VAL A 77 -11.48 0.55 -6.08
N ARG A 78 -11.72 0.93 -4.81
CA ARG A 78 -10.70 0.97 -3.78
C ARG A 78 -10.33 -0.45 -3.33
N ILE A 79 -9.06 -0.80 -3.46
CA ILE A 79 -8.49 -2.12 -3.18
C ILE A 79 -7.37 -1.97 -2.15
N GLY A 80 -7.31 -2.90 -1.19
CA GLY A 80 -6.18 -2.98 -0.26
C GLY A 80 -4.98 -3.69 -0.86
N THR A 81 -3.78 -3.19 -0.59
CA THR A 81 -2.53 -3.81 -1.08
C THR A 81 -2.30 -5.20 -0.48
N ALA A 82 -2.77 -5.45 0.75
CA ALA A 82 -2.63 -6.75 1.40
C ALA A 82 -3.41 -7.87 0.69
N GLU A 83 -4.47 -7.53 -0.06
CA GLU A 83 -5.23 -8.50 -0.86
C GLU A 83 -4.37 -9.07 -1.98
N ILE A 84 -3.49 -8.25 -2.56
CA ILE A 84 -2.55 -8.66 -3.61
C ILE A 84 -1.36 -9.39 -2.99
N TYR A 85 -0.75 -8.84 -1.93
CA TYR A 85 0.40 -9.46 -1.27
C TYR A 85 0.14 -10.91 -0.85
N ARG A 86 -1.02 -11.18 -0.25
CA ARG A 86 -1.40 -12.53 0.19
C ARG A 86 -1.44 -13.55 -0.95
N GLN A 87 -1.79 -13.13 -2.17
CA GLN A 87 -1.80 -14.03 -3.33
C GLN A 87 -0.41 -14.19 -3.93
N VAL A 88 0.38 -13.11 -3.96
CA VAL A 88 1.75 -13.15 -4.47
C VAL A 88 2.65 -14.01 -3.58
N GLU A 89 2.47 -13.96 -2.26
CA GLU A 89 3.19 -14.79 -1.28
C GLU A 89 2.97 -16.30 -1.45
N GLN A 90 1.91 -16.72 -2.16
CA GLN A 90 1.68 -18.13 -2.49
C GLN A 90 2.51 -18.62 -3.68
N VAL A 91 3.18 -17.72 -4.40
CA VAL A 91 4.05 -18.08 -5.54
C VAL A 91 5.44 -18.33 -5.00
N GLU A 92 5.85 -19.60 -4.96
CA GLU A 92 7.04 -20.07 -4.25
C GLU A 92 8.35 -19.40 -4.69
N GLU A 93 8.47 -18.95 -5.93
CA GLU A 93 9.67 -18.34 -6.49
C GLU A 93 9.81 -16.86 -6.12
N VAL A 94 8.73 -16.23 -5.64
CA VAL A 94 8.75 -14.84 -5.19
C VAL A 94 9.27 -14.79 -3.75
N GLU A 95 10.31 -14.00 -3.51
CA GLU A 95 10.86 -13.76 -2.18
C GLU A 95 10.08 -12.66 -1.47
N ASP A 96 9.77 -11.58 -2.18
CA ASP A 96 9.05 -10.43 -1.65
C ASP A 96 8.37 -9.64 -2.78
N SER A 97 7.44 -8.76 -2.43
CA SER A 97 6.72 -7.93 -3.40
C SER A 97 6.28 -6.60 -2.84
N LEU A 98 6.08 -5.63 -3.72
CA LEU A 98 5.52 -4.32 -3.39
C LEU A 98 4.62 -3.86 -4.53
N VAL A 99 3.42 -3.40 -4.20
CA VAL A 99 2.43 -2.95 -5.19
C VAL A 99 2.17 -1.46 -5.02
N ILE A 100 2.07 -0.75 -6.15
CA ILE A 100 1.67 0.66 -6.17
C ILE A 100 0.58 0.89 -7.21
N GLY A 101 -0.14 2.00 -7.03
CA GLY A 101 -1.01 2.57 -8.05
C GLY A 101 -0.28 3.72 -8.74
N GLN A 102 -0.12 3.61 -10.06
CA GLN A 102 0.42 4.67 -10.91
C GLN A 102 -0.71 5.41 -11.59
N ASP A 103 -0.71 6.73 -11.55
CA ASP A 103 -1.64 7.54 -12.33
C ASP A 103 -1.35 7.33 -13.83
N TRP A 104 -2.32 6.78 -14.57
CA TRP A 104 -2.16 6.35 -15.95
C TRP A 104 -3.44 6.54 -16.75
N LYS A 105 -3.40 7.35 -17.83
CA LYS A 105 -4.52 7.53 -18.76
C LYS A 105 -5.87 7.82 -18.09
N ASN A 106 -5.89 8.77 -17.15
CA ASN A 106 -7.08 9.16 -16.37
C ASN A 106 -7.64 8.06 -15.44
N ASP A 107 -6.85 7.03 -15.14
CA ASP A 107 -7.17 5.98 -14.17
C ASP A 107 -5.93 5.63 -13.33
N VAL A 108 -6.04 4.64 -12.46
CA VAL A 108 -4.92 4.05 -11.71
C VAL A 108 -4.53 2.71 -12.33
N ARG A 109 -3.28 2.62 -12.78
CA ARG A 109 -2.65 1.37 -13.23
C ARG A 109 -1.97 0.68 -12.05
N VAL A 110 -2.33 -0.57 -11.80
CA VAL A 110 -1.69 -1.40 -10.75
C VAL A 110 -0.36 -1.94 -11.25
N ILE A 111 0.71 -1.63 -10.53
CA ILE A 111 2.08 -2.09 -10.80
C ILE A 111 2.54 -2.96 -9.64
N LEU A 112 2.94 -4.19 -9.93
CA LEU A 112 3.50 -5.11 -8.96
C LEU A 112 5.02 -5.24 -9.20
N PHE A 113 5.79 -4.93 -8.19
CA PHE A 113 7.21 -5.23 -8.16
C PHE A 113 7.45 -6.52 -7.38
N VAL A 114 8.30 -7.39 -7.90
CA VAL A 114 8.65 -8.67 -7.27
C VAL A 114 10.14 -8.80 -7.12
N LYS A 115 10.59 -9.22 -5.95
CA LYS A 115 11.94 -9.71 -5.72
C LYS A 115 11.91 -11.23 -5.83
N MET A 116 12.68 -11.78 -6.75
CA MET A 116 12.76 -13.23 -6.95
C MET A 116 13.71 -13.87 -5.94
N LYS A 117 13.43 -15.12 -5.54
CA LYS A 117 14.34 -15.90 -4.70
C LYS A 117 15.65 -16.18 -5.45
N PRO A 118 16.78 -16.36 -4.74
CA PRO A 118 18.05 -16.71 -5.36
C PRO A 118 17.93 -17.93 -6.30
N GLY A 119 18.42 -17.78 -7.53
CA GLY A 119 18.35 -18.82 -8.57
C GLY A 119 17.08 -18.79 -9.42
N PHE A 120 16.12 -17.92 -9.12
CA PHE A 120 14.93 -17.67 -9.94
C PHE A 120 15.01 -16.30 -10.61
N SER A 121 14.29 -16.14 -11.72
CA SER A 121 14.05 -14.88 -12.42
C SER A 121 12.58 -14.79 -12.81
N LEU A 122 12.07 -13.60 -13.07
CA LEU A 122 10.68 -13.42 -13.48
C LEU A 122 10.50 -13.88 -14.93
N THR A 123 10.12 -15.15 -15.10
CA THR A 123 9.78 -15.71 -16.41
C THR A 123 8.33 -15.43 -16.79
N PRO A 124 7.96 -15.47 -18.08
CA PRO A 124 6.57 -15.33 -18.51
C PRO A 124 5.62 -16.36 -17.87
N GLU A 125 6.12 -17.55 -17.54
CA GLU A 125 5.36 -18.59 -16.86
C GLU A 125 5.01 -18.17 -15.42
N ILE A 126 6.01 -17.68 -14.66
CA ILE A 126 5.82 -17.19 -13.30
C ILE A 126 4.90 -15.96 -13.31
N GLU A 127 5.10 -15.04 -14.26
CA GLU A 127 4.28 -13.84 -14.43
C GLU A 127 2.80 -14.20 -14.68
N ASN A 128 2.54 -15.18 -15.55
CA ASN A 128 1.19 -15.67 -15.82
C ASN A 128 0.58 -16.36 -14.60
N ARG A 129 1.37 -17.13 -13.84
CA ARG A 129 0.90 -17.75 -12.61
C ARG A 129 0.53 -16.71 -11.56
N ILE A 130 1.34 -15.67 -11.36
CA ILE A 130 1.01 -14.54 -10.46
C ILE A 130 -0.33 -13.92 -10.86
N ARG A 131 -0.51 -13.57 -12.14
CA ARG A 131 -1.77 -13.00 -12.63
C ARG A 131 -2.96 -13.92 -12.42
N HIS A 132 -2.78 -15.22 -12.70
CA HIS A 132 -3.83 -16.21 -12.52
C HIS A 132 -4.23 -16.36 -11.05
N THR A 133 -3.26 -16.51 -10.15
CA THR A 133 -3.51 -16.61 -8.70
C THR A 133 -4.25 -15.39 -8.17
N ILE A 134 -3.80 -14.18 -8.51
CA ILE A 134 -4.46 -12.93 -8.09
C ILE A 134 -5.89 -12.87 -8.63
N ARG A 135 -6.09 -13.21 -9.91
CA ARG A 135 -7.43 -13.19 -10.53
C ARG A 135 -8.39 -14.17 -9.87
N THR A 136 -7.92 -15.37 -9.57
CA THR A 136 -8.71 -16.48 -9.02
C THR A 136 -9.11 -16.25 -7.56
N PHE A 137 -8.18 -15.76 -6.74
CA PHE A 137 -8.39 -15.63 -5.29
C PHE A 137 -8.69 -14.21 -4.80
N ALA A 138 -8.61 -13.20 -5.68
CA ALA A 138 -9.10 -11.85 -5.43
C ALA A 138 -10.13 -11.44 -6.50
N SER A 139 -9.75 -10.63 -7.48
CA SER A 139 -10.64 -10.29 -8.61
C SER A 139 -9.86 -9.80 -9.83
N PRO A 140 -10.48 -9.70 -11.02
CA PRO A 140 -9.82 -9.14 -12.21
C PRO A 140 -9.26 -7.73 -12.02
N ARG A 141 -9.84 -6.92 -11.11
CA ARG A 141 -9.36 -5.56 -10.82
C ARG A 141 -8.07 -5.54 -9.97
N HIS A 142 -7.75 -6.63 -9.29
CA HIS A 142 -6.52 -6.76 -8.51
C HIS A 142 -5.32 -7.13 -9.40
N VAL A 143 -5.57 -7.62 -10.62
CA VAL A 143 -4.52 -8.13 -11.50
C VAL A 143 -3.62 -6.96 -11.94
N PRO A 144 -2.31 -7.02 -11.66
CA PRO A 144 -1.38 -5.98 -12.07
C PRO A 144 -1.30 -5.89 -13.60
N ALA A 145 -1.31 -4.65 -14.11
CA ALA A 145 -1.06 -4.40 -15.52
C ALA A 145 0.40 -4.70 -15.87
N LYS A 146 1.32 -4.34 -14.96
CA LYS A 146 2.75 -4.62 -15.06
C LYS A 146 3.23 -5.41 -13.85
N ILE A 147 4.08 -6.40 -14.10
CA ILE A 147 4.84 -7.12 -13.09
C ILE A 147 6.31 -6.94 -13.45
N ILE A 148 7.10 -6.38 -12.53
CA ILE A 148 8.48 -5.99 -12.78
C ILE A 148 9.37 -6.61 -11.72
N GLU A 149 10.42 -7.31 -12.16
CA GLU A 149 11.44 -7.83 -11.28
C GLU A 149 12.33 -6.70 -10.75
N VAL A 150 12.58 -6.70 -9.44
CA VAL A 150 13.47 -5.73 -8.78
C VAL A 150 14.43 -6.46 -7.84
N PRO A 151 15.65 -5.94 -7.66
CA PRO A 151 16.65 -6.59 -6.82
C PRO A 151 16.34 -6.50 -5.33
N ALA A 152 15.56 -5.49 -4.89
CA ALA A 152 15.22 -5.29 -3.49
C ALA A 152 13.91 -4.51 -3.32
N ILE A 153 13.15 -4.86 -2.28
CA ILE A 153 12.01 -4.07 -1.80
C ILE A 153 12.47 -3.10 -0.70
N PRO A 154 12.11 -1.81 -0.76
CA PRO A 154 12.48 -0.84 0.27
C PRO A 154 11.62 -1.00 1.53
N TYR A 155 12.27 -0.86 2.68
CA TYR A 155 11.65 -0.98 3.99
C TYR A 155 12.01 0.19 4.90
N THR A 156 11.13 0.49 5.85
CA THR A 156 11.47 1.30 7.01
C THR A 156 12.41 0.55 7.97
N LEU A 157 13.02 1.27 8.92
CA LEU A 157 13.78 0.66 10.02
C LEU A 157 12.98 -0.37 10.84
N ASN A 158 11.65 -0.26 10.85
CA ASN A 158 10.74 -1.19 11.54
C ASN A 158 10.13 -2.24 10.59
N MET A 159 10.81 -2.55 9.47
CA MET A 159 10.42 -3.60 8.53
C MET A 159 9.02 -3.43 7.92
N LYS A 160 8.54 -2.19 7.76
CA LYS A 160 7.33 -1.88 6.98
C LYS A 160 7.69 -1.52 5.54
N LYS A 161 6.95 -2.09 4.57
CA LYS A 161 7.01 -1.70 3.15
C LYS A 161 6.71 -0.20 3.00
N VAL A 162 7.28 0.43 1.97
CA VAL A 162 7.13 1.87 1.73
C VAL A 162 6.52 2.18 0.36
N GLU A 163 5.29 1.74 0.14
CA GLU A 163 4.55 1.91 -1.12
C GLU A 163 4.53 3.36 -1.60
N LEU A 164 4.28 4.31 -0.68
CA LEU A 164 4.23 5.74 -1.00
C LEU A 164 5.59 6.31 -1.46
N ALA A 165 6.70 5.80 -0.92
CA ALA A 165 8.03 6.24 -1.35
C ALA A 165 8.32 5.73 -2.76
N VAL A 166 8.02 4.45 -3.03
CA VAL A 166 8.15 3.87 -4.38
C VAL A 166 7.27 4.58 -5.39
N LYS A 167 5.98 4.85 -5.04
CA LYS A 167 5.07 5.62 -5.90
C LYS A 167 5.66 6.98 -6.26
N LYS A 168 6.20 7.72 -5.28
CA LYS A 168 6.85 9.02 -5.53
C LYS A 168 8.04 8.91 -6.49
N VAL A 169 8.90 7.91 -6.32
CA VAL A 169 10.04 7.69 -7.21
C VAL A 169 9.58 7.42 -8.64
N VAL A 170 8.60 6.53 -8.83
CA VAL A 170 8.02 6.22 -10.14
C VAL A 170 7.40 7.47 -10.80
N GLU A 171 6.84 8.38 -10.03
CA GLU A 171 6.27 9.65 -10.50
C GLU A 171 7.30 10.78 -10.65
N GLY A 172 8.59 10.52 -10.40
CA GLY A 172 9.65 11.55 -10.44
C GLY A 172 9.54 12.60 -9.34
N LYS A 173 8.85 12.29 -8.23
CA LYS A 173 8.66 13.19 -7.08
C LYS A 173 9.70 12.93 -5.98
N PRO A 174 10.09 13.96 -5.21
CA PRO A 174 11.07 13.80 -4.14
C PRO A 174 10.52 12.94 -2.99
N VAL A 175 11.37 12.04 -2.48
CA VAL A 175 11.13 11.27 -1.25
C VAL A 175 11.78 12.00 -0.09
N LEU A 176 10.98 12.60 0.79
CA LEU A 176 11.47 13.49 1.85
C LEU A 176 12.13 12.75 3.02
N ASN A 177 11.65 11.55 3.39
CA ASN A 177 12.09 10.82 4.58
C ASN A 177 12.93 9.59 4.23
N LYS A 178 14.02 9.76 3.44
CA LYS A 178 14.91 8.64 3.09
C LYS A 178 15.64 8.07 4.31
N ASP A 179 15.94 8.89 5.31
CA ASP A 179 16.66 8.48 6.54
C ASP A 179 15.88 7.50 7.42
N ALA A 180 14.55 7.42 7.24
CA ALA A 180 13.69 6.47 7.94
C ALA A 180 13.70 5.06 7.31
N LEU A 181 14.43 4.88 6.20
CA LEU A 181 14.52 3.62 5.47
C LEU A 181 15.74 2.81 5.92
N SER A 182 15.57 1.49 6.03
CA SER A 182 16.67 0.57 6.33
C SER A 182 17.58 0.33 5.11
N ASN A 183 17.04 0.45 3.90
CA ASN A 183 17.76 0.25 2.64
C ASN A 183 17.40 1.33 1.59
N PRO A 184 17.70 2.62 1.84
CA PRO A 184 17.26 3.73 0.99
C PRO A 184 17.75 3.62 -0.47
N ALA A 185 18.90 3.00 -0.72
CA ALA A 185 19.44 2.76 -2.06
C ALA A 185 18.53 1.84 -2.92
N ALA A 186 17.65 1.05 -2.29
CA ALA A 186 16.69 0.23 -3.04
C ALA A 186 15.72 1.09 -3.86
N LEU A 187 15.46 2.33 -3.46
CA LEU A 187 14.60 3.25 -4.20
C LEU A 187 15.15 3.58 -5.60
N ASP A 188 16.47 3.54 -5.78
CA ASP A 188 17.09 3.92 -7.06
C ASP A 188 16.71 2.93 -8.17
N PHE A 189 16.37 1.68 -7.84
CA PHE A 189 15.91 0.66 -8.79
C PHE A 189 14.49 0.91 -9.33
N TYR A 190 13.75 1.85 -8.75
CA TYR A 190 12.39 2.18 -9.17
C TYR A 190 12.33 3.44 -10.04
N ALA A 191 13.45 4.16 -10.16
CA ALA A 191 13.53 5.38 -10.94
C ALA A 191 13.60 5.05 -12.45
N ASP A 192 12.91 5.85 -13.25
CA ASP A 192 13.04 5.87 -14.72
C ASP A 192 12.78 4.56 -15.48
N LEU A 193 12.14 3.56 -14.85
CA LEU A 193 11.81 2.26 -15.44
C LEU A 193 11.10 2.39 -16.81
N PRO A 194 11.72 1.94 -17.92
CA PRO A 194 11.16 2.03 -19.26
C PRO A 194 9.79 1.34 -19.41
N GLU A 195 9.59 0.23 -18.70
CA GLU A 195 8.37 -0.58 -18.69
C GLU A 195 7.16 0.21 -18.19
N LEU A 196 7.39 1.25 -17.39
CA LEU A 196 6.35 2.13 -16.85
C LEU A 196 6.01 3.30 -17.77
N LYS A 197 6.75 3.48 -18.87
CA LYS A 197 6.53 4.53 -19.87
C LYS A 197 5.63 4.06 -21.02
N THR A 198 5.30 2.77 -21.09
CA THR A 198 4.46 2.17 -22.13
C THR A 198 3.27 1.44 -21.54
N ASP A 199 2.28 1.12 -22.37
CA ASP A 199 1.16 0.23 -21.99
C ASP A 199 1.62 -1.18 -21.67
#